data_AF-A0A376F4L8-F1
#
_entry.id   AF-A0A376F4L8-F1
#
_cell.length_a   1.000
_cell.length_b   1.000
_cell.length_c   1.000
_cell.angle_alpha   90.00
_cell.angle_beta   90.00
_cell.angle_gamma   90.00
#
_symmetry.space_group_name_H-M   'P 1'
#
loop_
_entity.id
_entity.type
_entity.pdbx_description
1 polymer ?
#
loop_
_entity_poly.entity_id
_entity_poly.type
_entity_poly.pdbx_seq_one_letter_code
_entity_poly.pdbx_strand_id
1 'polypeptide(L)' 'MPLARQVALAWLLGKRGVAAPIIGTSREEQLDELLNAVDITLTPEQIAELETPYQQHPVVGFK' A
#
# COMPACT_ATOMS: atom_id res chain seq x y z
N MET A 1 -1.61 17.09 0.04
CA MET A 1 -1.93 15.91 0.87
C MET A 1 -2.08 14.72 -0.08
N PRO A 2 -1.39 13.59 0.17
CA PRO A 2 -1.43 12.44 -0.73
C PRO A 2 -2.82 11.81 -0.78
N LEU A 3 -3.14 11.17 -1.90
CA LEU A 3 -4.44 10.53 -2.11
C LEU A 3 -4.50 9.21 -1.35
N ALA A 4 -5.68 8.81 -0.86
CA ALA A 4 -5.83 7.61 -0.02
C ALA A 4 -5.25 6.34 -0.67
N ARG A 5 -5.36 6.23 -2.00
CA ARG A 5 -4.77 5.12 -2.77
C ARG A 5 -3.24 5.15 -2.77
N GLN A 6 -2.63 6.33 -2.81
CA GLN A 6 -1.17 6.49 -2.71
C GLN A 6 -0.69 6.13 -1.31
N VAL A 7 -1.41 6.57 -0.26
CA VAL A 7 -1.09 6.23 1.13
C VAL A 7 -1.14 4.71 1.35
N ALA A 8 -2.15 4.03 0.83
CA ALA A 8 -2.24 2.57 0.91
C ALA A 8 -1.07 1.86 0.21
N LEU A 9 -0.66 2.35 -0.97
CA LEU A 9 0.50 1.82 -1.69
C LEU A 9 1.81 2.08 -0.97
N ALA A 10 2.01 3.29 -0.43
CA ALA A 10 3.19 3.64 0.36
C ALA A 10 3.32 2.76 1.61
N TRP A 11 2.20 2.51 2.29
CA TRP A 11 2.14 1.58 3.42
C TRP A 11 2.51 0.16 3.00
N LEU A 12 1.99 -0.33 1.86
CA LEU A 12 2.28 -1.67 1.35
C LEU A 12 3.75 -1.83 0.93
N LEU A 13 4.34 -0.80 0.30
CA LEU A 13 5.75 -0.75 -0.09
C LEU A 13 6.70 -0.80 1.11
N GLY A 14 6.29 -0.26 2.26
CA GLY A 14 7.05 -0.30 3.51
C GLY A 14 7.00 -1.66 4.24
N LYS A 15 6.18 -2.61 3.80
CA LYS A 15 6.02 -3.90 4.51
C LYS A 15 7.16 -4.86 4.24
N ARG A 16 7.70 -5.44 5.32
CA ARG A 16 8.67 -6.54 5.22
C ARG A 16 8.06 -7.72 4.47
N GLY A 17 8.75 -8.18 3.42
CA GLY A 17 8.31 -9.30 2.59
C GLY A 17 7.56 -8.89 1.32
N VAL A 18 7.25 -7.60 1.14
CA VAL A 18 6.74 -7.07 -0.12
C VAL A 18 7.92 -6.57 -0.95
N ALA A 19 8.21 -7.22 -2.08
CA ALA A 19 9.24 -6.77 -3.01
C ALA A 19 8.73 -5.65 -3.93
N ALA A 20 7.57 -5.87 -4.54
CA ALA A 20 6.84 -4.88 -5.33
C ALA A 20 5.35 -5.27 -5.41
N PRO A 21 4.42 -4.33 -5.21
CA PRO A 21 2.99 -4.58 -5.41
C PRO A 21 2.64 -4.65 -6.91
N ILE A 22 1.74 -5.57 -7.27
CA ILE A 22 1.16 -5.64 -8.62
C ILE A 22 -0.13 -4.81 -8.60
N ILE A 23 -0.15 -3.70 -9.34
CA ILE A 23 -1.28 -2.77 -9.38
C ILE A 23 -2.01 -2.85 -10.72
N GLY A 24 -3.34 -2.90 -10.67
CA GLY A 24 -4.20 -2.77 -11.86
C GLY A 24 -4.86 -1.39 -11.88
N THR A 25 -4.89 -0.75 -13.05
CA THR A 25 -5.64 0.50 -13.27
C THR A 25 -6.45 0.38 -14.55
N SER A 26 -7.58 1.08 -14.62
CA SER A 26 -8.43 1.12 -15.82
C SER A 26 -8.13 2.32 -16.72
N ARG A 27 -7.25 3.23 -16.28
CA ARG A 27 -6.88 4.48 -16.96
C ARG A 27 -5.42 4.84 -16.68
N GLU A 28 -4.80 5.50 -17.63
CA GLU A 28 -3.39 5.91 -17.54
C GLU A 28 -3.18 6.99 -16.48
N GLU A 29 -4.08 7.96 -16.36
CA GLU A 29 -3.91 9.05 -15.38
C GLU A 29 -3.97 8.52 -13.93
N GLN A 30 -4.71 7.43 -13.72
CA GLN A 30 -4.73 6.74 -12.44
C GLN A 30 -3.39 6.04 -12.17
N LEU A 31 -2.73 5.49 -13.18
CA LEU A 31 -1.41 4.89 -13.01
C LEU A 31 -0.40 5.96 -12.57
N ASP A 32 -0.36 7.09 -13.29
CA ASP A 32 0.53 8.21 -12.99
C ASP A 32 0.31 8.74 -11.57
N GLU A 33 -0.95 8.84 -11.16
CA GLU A 33 -1.30 9.23 -9.79
C GLU A 33 -0.72 8.24 -8.75
N LEU A 34 -0.88 6.93 -8.98
CA LEU A 34 -0.41 5.89 -8.05
C LEU A 34 1.11 5.81 -7.97
N LEU A 35 1.84 6.13 -9.04
CA LEU A 35 3.30 6.13 -9.06
C LEU A 35 3.90 7.08 -8.02
N ASN A 36 3.23 8.21 -7.72
CA ASN A 36 3.68 9.14 -6.68
C ASN A 36 3.74 8.53 -5.28
N ALA A 37 3.19 7.33 -5.06
CA ALA A 37 3.27 6.64 -3.78
C ALA A 37 4.71 6.25 -3.39
N VAL A 38 5.62 6.09 -4.35
CA VAL A 38 7.01 5.68 -4.08
C VAL A 38 7.82 6.74 -3.34
N ASP A 39 7.42 8.01 -3.47
CA ASP A 39 8.07 9.15 -2.81
C ASP A 39 7.47 9.46 -1.44
N ILE A 40 6.41 8.74 -1.03
CA ILE A 40 5.73 8.96 0.25
C ILE A 40 6.43 8.13 1.33
N THR A 41 7.01 8.81 2.31
CA THR A 41 7.48 8.18 3.55
C THR A 41 6.45 8.40 4.65
N LEU A 42 5.91 7.32 5.21
CA LEU A 42 5.00 7.36 6.35
C LEU A 42 5.81 7.34 7.66
N THR A 43 5.37 8.13 8.65
CA THR A 43 5.99 8.10 9.98
C THR A 43 5.58 6.82 10.72
N PRO A 44 6.36 6.40 11.74
CA PRO A 44 5.99 5.26 12.57
C PRO A 44 4.58 5.35 13.17
N GLU A 45 4.15 6.55 13.57
CA GLU A 45 2.82 6.79 14.14
C GLU A 45 1.72 6.57 13.09
N GLN A 46 1.92 7.06 11.87
CA GLN A 46 0.99 6.86 10.76
C GLN A 46 0.88 5.38 10.36
N ILE A 47 2.00 4.66 10.36
CA ILE A 47 2.00 3.22 10.10
C ILE A 47 1.21 2.48 11.19
N ALA A 48 1.44 2.81 12.46
CA ALA A 48 0.72 2.20 13.57
C ALA A 48 -0.80 2.47 13.52
N GLU A 49 -1.19 3.69 13.12
CA GLU A 49 -2.60 4.05 12.91
C GLU A 49 -3.23 3.19 11.79
N LEU A 50 -2.55 3.05 10.65
CA LEU A 50 -3.00 2.22 9.53
C LEU A 50 -3.06 0.72 9.87
N GLU A 51 -2.21 0.25 10.78
CA GLU A 51 -2.18 -1.14 11.23
C GLU A 51 -3.25 -1.49 12.27
N THR A 52 -3.74 -0.50 13.02
CA THR A 52 -4.76 -0.70 14.06
C THR A 52 -6.02 -1.44 13.54
N PRO A 53 -6.61 -1.08 12.38
CA PRO A 53 -7.73 -1.83 11.81
C PRO A 53 -7.33 -3.04 10.94
N TYR A 54 -6.05 -3.22 10.63
CA TYR A 54 -5.61 -4.21 9.64
C TYR A 54 -5.67 -5.64 10.19
N GLN A 55 -6.44 -6.52 9.52
CA GLN A 55 -6.52 -7.95 9.84
C GLN A 55 -5.87 -8.77 8.72
N GLN A 56 -4.80 -9.49 9.07
CA GLN A 56 -4.13 -10.39 8.14
C GLN A 56 -5.06 -11.56 7.78
N HIS A 57 -5.25 -11.79 6.49
CA HIS A 57 -5.99 -12.97 6.04
C HIS A 57 -5.13 -14.23 6.20
N PRO A 58 -5.64 -15.28 6.86
CA PRO A 58 -4.92 -16.54 6.95
C PRO A 58 -4.80 -17.17 5.56
N VAL A 59 -3.70 -17.87 5.33
CA VAL A 59 -3.52 -18.65 4.10
C VAL A 59 -4.58 -19.75 4.06
N VAL A 60 -5.35 -19.77 2.98
CA VAL A 60 -6.39 -20.79 2.72
C VAL A 60 -6.01 -21.58 1.46
N GLY A 61 -6.36 -22.88 1.41
CA GLY A 61 -6.20 -23.70 0.21
C GLY A 61 -4.85 -24.41 0.04
N PHE A 62 -3.94 -24.33 1.01
CA PHE A 62 -2.76 -25.19 1.07
C PHE A 62 -3.03 -26.40 1.98
N LYS A 63 -2.88 -27.60 1.41
CA LYS A 63 -2.69 -28.88 2.11
C LYS A 63 -1.39 -29.49 1.61
#